data_AF-B7QF30-F1
#
_entry.id   AF-B7QF30-F1
#
_cell.length_a   1.000
_cell.length_b   1.000
_cell.length_c   1.000
_cell.angle_alpha   90.00
_cell.angle_beta   90.00
_cell.angle_gamma   90.00
#
_symmetry.space_group_name_H-M   'P 1'
#
loop_
_entity.id
_entity.type
_entity.pdbx_description
1 polymer ?
#
loop_
_entity_poly.entity_id
_entity_poly.type
_entity_poly.pdbx_seq_one_letter_code
_entity_poly.pdbx_strand_id
1 'polypeptide(L)'
;MPVALPRFADRAALDNWFSATFPDANNRTYSASYFEGLPDVDTYLLEIGKQTTRAGKDAWVSRYLFDGLRKAPPLKEQAWLMNSALFERAMILMGAEEAKPESAFKYLMTHYDRYLPAQSRSDDAEVLEKYREACKVFRTSMDMTSPDDLIGILEGSVATRVEVPPSLIGVFREMLLRMKKQMEGRLGLQTEKSDSKSLLTGVKAFLKSKGKVAPPVPLTKRNKLDIRGCVPDGATSRVSTEVGAYLFTTSIMQLRARRDTQIEALLRDFSAHFTTLATAPDTPEAVQTHAKLMLGYAACWAEEAELVAALSGGTTGFFQQGSGIDVVFSSYFWLYKLNCRSYAAFTELNGLLVGISQHPQGKAKTQKILSAMGTPLATSLVRMMSKSTDIHLPPFVLNPSRLYDLVTTFGAFPLDDVKCEGLEGFSCSPRYVLNLRRDGGEGLTLIGVSWNLWYNSFAGSPSEAEISESEHLFHQFLLNKRSPFQNTHQLEGNALNVEIVASQSATLVGLDNYVRALRGEQHEQQEDPRRPLPGIGRGMRTHPLNP
;
A
#
# COMPACT_ATOMS: atom_id res chain seq x y z
N MET A 1 -0.53 -33.52 -24.88
CA MET A 1 0.67 -33.90 -24.08
C MET A 1 0.55 -33.18 -22.76
N PRO A 2 0.74 -33.83 -21.59
CA PRO A 2 0.75 -33.10 -20.32
C PRO A 2 1.82 -32.02 -20.41
N VAL A 3 1.43 -30.76 -20.22
CA VAL A 3 2.39 -29.65 -20.27
C VAL A 3 3.38 -29.87 -19.13
N ALA A 4 4.67 -29.81 -19.45
CA ALA A 4 5.71 -29.88 -18.43
C ALA A 4 5.55 -28.69 -17.48
N LEU A 5 5.27 -28.99 -16.22
CA LEU A 5 5.21 -28.03 -15.12
C LEU A 5 6.40 -27.06 -15.19
N PRO A 6 6.23 -25.77 -14.86
CA PRO A 6 7.31 -24.80 -14.89
C PRO A 6 8.46 -25.28 -14.00
N ARG A 7 9.58 -25.61 -14.66
CA ARG A 7 10.82 -26.05 -14.02
C ARG A 7 11.98 -25.34 -14.70
N PHE A 8 12.46 -24.29 -14.05
CA PHE A 8 13.58 -23.48 -14.54
C PHE A 8 14.69 -23.48 -13.51
N ALA A 9 15.92 -23.69 -13.97
CA ALA A 9 17.11 -23.60 -13.14
C ALA A 9 17.54 -22.13 -12.91
N ASP A 10 17.26 -21.26 -13.87
CA ASP A 10 17.68 -19.87 -13.89
C ASP A 10 16.74 -18.99 -14.73
N ARG A 11 17.05 -17.69 -14.84
CA ARG A 11 16.26 -16.73 -15.62
C ARG A 11 16.30 -16.99 -17.13
N ALA A 12 17.41 -17.51 -17.66
CA ALA A 12 17.50 -17.78 -19.10
C ALA A 12 16.60 -18.95 -19.50
N ALA A 13 16.51 -19.98 -18.65
CA ALA A 13 15.56 -21.08 -18.81
C ALA A 13 14.11 -20.60 -18.70
N LEU A 14 13.81 -19.66 -17.78
CA LEU A 14 12.50 -19.01 -17.70
C LEU A 14 12.17 -18.25 -19.01
N ASP A 15 13.11 -17.48 -19.55
CA ASP A 15 12.90 -16.69 -20.77
C ASP A 15 12.59 -17.57 -21.98
N ASN A 16 13.34 -18.66 -22.13
CA ASN A 16 13.13 -19.64 -23.20
C ASN A 16 11.75 -20.32 -23.09
N TRP A 17 11.39 -20.76 -21.88
CA TRP A 17 10.08 -21.37 -21.65
C TRP A 17 8.94 -20.38 -21.85
N PHE A 18 9.10 -19.16 -21.36
CA PHE A 18 8.08 -18.10 -21.47
C PHE A 18 7.80 -17.79 -22.94
N SER A 19 8.85 -17.59 -23.73
CA SER A 19 8.74 -17.30 -25.17
C SER A 19 8.07 -18.45 -25.94
N ALA A 20 8.30 -19.70 -25.54
CA ALA A 20 7.67 -20.87 -26.15
C ALA A 20 6.21 -21.06 -25.71
N THR A 21 5.86 -20.67 -24.48
CA THR A 21 4.56 -20.94 -23.86
C THR A 21 3.55 -19.83 -24.09
N PHE A 22 4.00 -18.58 -24.10
CA PHE A 22 3.18 -17.38 -24.27
C PHE A 22 3.67 -16.54 -25.45
N PRO A 23 3.68 -17.09 -26.69
CA PRO A 23 4.25 -16.39 -27.86
C PRO A 23 3.52 -15.09 -28.20
N ASP A 24 2.24 -14.98 -27.83
CA ASP A 24 1.37 -13.85 -28.12
C ASP A 24 1.31 -12.82 -26.98
N ALA A 25 2.05 -13.03 -25.89
CA ALA A 25 2.15 -12.04 -24.82
C ALA A 25 2.87 -10.77 -25.30
N ASN A 26 2.39 -9.61 -24.87
CA ASN A 26 2.89 -8.31 -25.28
C ASN A 26 3.54 -7.54 -24.11
N ASN A 27 4.28 -6.47 -24.44
CA ASN A 27 5.02 -5.65 -23.49
C ASN A 27 4.35 -4.30 -23.16
N ARG A 28 3.00 -4.23 -23.22
CA ARG A 28 2.25 -3.01 -22.85
C ARG A 28 2.21 -2.79 -21.33
N THR A 29 2.47 -3.83 -20.56
CA THR A 29 2.58 -3.84 -19.09
C THR A 29 4.05 -3.91 -18.65
N TYR A 30 4.36 -3.73 -17.35
CA TYR A 30 5.73 -3.82 -16.82
C TYR A 30 6.34 -5.21 -17.03
N SER A 31 5.54 -6.24 -16.79
CA SER A 31 5.80 -7.64 -17.15
C SER A 31 4.88 -8.05 -18.29
N ALA A 32 5.37 -8.91 -19.18
CA ALA A 32 4.62 -9.35 -20.35
C ALA A 32 3.28 -10.00 -19.95
N SER A 33 2.21 -9.61 -20.66
CA SER A 33 0.85 -10.07 -20.41
C SER A 33 0.03 -10.07 -21.72
N TYR A 34 -1.25 -10.42 -21.63
CA TYR A 34 -2.20 -10.34 -22.76
C TYR A 34 -2.97 -9.02 -22.81
N PHE A 35 -2.54 -8.01 -22.05
CA PHE A 35 -3.30 -6.78 -21.90
C PHE A 35 -3.38 -6.01 -23.23
N GLU A 36 -4.60 -5.80 -23.71
CA GLU A 36 -4.88 -5.13 -24.99
C GLU A 36 -5.49 -3.73 -24.81
N GLY A 37 -5.91 -3.39 -23.60
CA GLY A 37 -6.56 -2.12 -23.28
C GLY A 37 -7.59 -2.28 -22.17
N LEU A 38 -8.15 -1.14 -21.76
CA LEU A 38 -9.22 -1.09 -20.77
C LEU A 38 -10.57 -1.43 -21.42
N PRO A 39 -11.53 -2.00 -20.67
CA PRO A 39 -12.86 -2.25 -21.16
C PRO A 39 -13.60 -0.94 -21.44
N ASP A 40 -14.47 -0.98 -22.43
CA ASP A 40 -15.42 0.11 -22.70
C ASP A 40 -16.32 0.34 -21.49
N VAL A 41 -16.32 1.56 -20.97
CA VAL A 41 -17.05 1.90 -19.75
C VAL A 41 -18.50 2.30 -20.01
N ASP A 42 -18.89 2.65 -21.24
CA ASP A 42 -20.27 3.01 -21.56
C ASP A 42 -21.23 1.85 -21.26
N THR A 43 -20.78 0.63 -21.56
CA THR A 43 -21.49 -0.61 -21.20
C THR A 43 -21.73 -0.71 -19.68
N TYR A 44 -20.74 -0.38 -18.86
CA TYR A 44 -20.87 -0.47 -17.39
C TYR A 44 -21.72 0.66 -16.82
N LEU A 45 -21.63 1.88 -17.37
CA LEU A 45 -22.48 3.01 -16.99
C LEU A 45 -23.95 2.67 -17.20
N LEU A 46 -24.28 2.10 -18.36
CA LEU A 46 -25.63 1.65 -18.69
C LEU A 46 -26.12 0.59 -17.68
N GLU A 47 -25.30 -0.43 -17.40
CA GLU A 47 -25.67 -1.51 -16.48
C GLU A 47 -25.78 -1.06 -15.02
N ILE A 48 -24.91 -0.15 -14.57
CA ILE A 48 -24.99 0.48 -13.24
C ILE A 48 -26.27 1.32 -13.13
N GLY A 49 -26.64 2.05 -14.18
CA GLY A 49 -27.87 2.86 -14.23
C GLY A 49 -29.15 2.01 -14.11
N LYS A 50 -29.12 0.75 -14.56
CA LYS A 50 -30.23 -0.21 -14.41
C LYS A 50 -30.37 -0.74 -12.98
N GLN A 51 -29.33 -0.65 -12.15
CA GLN A 51 -29.38 -1.21 -10.80
C GLN A 51 -30.09 -0.27 -9.82
N THR A 52 -31.10 -0.80 -9.13
CA THR A 52 -31.85 -0.08 -8.09
C THR A 52 -31.20 -0.18 -6.71
N THR A 53 -30.34 -1.17 -6.49
CA THR A 53 -29.68 -1.40 -5.21
C THR A 53 -28.21 -1.02 -5.25
N ARG A 54 -27.70 -0.53 -4.11
CA ARG A 54 -26.27 -0.24 -3.92
C ARG A 54 -25.40 -1.46 -4.20
N ALA A 55 -25.77 -2.63 -3.66
CA ALA A 55 -25.01 -3.87 -3.87
C ALA A 55 -24.94 -4.26 -5.36
N GLY A 56 -26.01 -4.02 -6.13
CA GLY A 56 -25.99 -4.22 -7.58
C GLY A 56 -25.03 -3.28 -8.29
N LYS A 57 -25.02 -1.99 -7.92
CA LYS A 57 -24.07 -1.00 -8.48
C LYS A 57 -22.62 -1.36 -8.13
N ASP A 58 -22.34 -1.67 -6.88
CA ASP A 58 -21.00 -2.06 -6.39
C ASP A 58 -20.47 -3.31 -7.11
N ALA A 59 -21.35 -4.27 -7.44
CA ALA A 59 -20.97 -5.46 -8.19
C ALA A 59 -20.52 -5.13 -9.63
N TRP A 60 -21.20 -4.20 -10.31
CA TRP A 60 -20.81 -3.77 -11.65
C TRP A 60 -19.55 -2.90 -11.67
N VAL A 61 -19.37 -2.04 -10.68
CA VAL A 61 -18.10 -1.31 -10.48
C VAL A 61 -16.95 -2.29 -10.28
N SER A 62 -17.14 -3.30 -9.43
CA SER A 62 -16.13 -4.34 -9.21
C SER A 62 -15.84 -5.10 -10.51
N ARG A 63 -16.88 -5.42 -11.29
CA ARG A 63 -16.75 -6.09 -12.57
C ARG A 63 -15.94 -5.28 -13.59
N TYR A 64 -16.16 -3.96 -13.68
CA TYR A 64 -15.36 -3.07 -14.51
C TYR A 64 -13.87 -3.16 -14.15
N LEU A 65 -13.56 -3.09 -12.86
CA LEU A 65 -12.19 -3.23 -12.37
C LEU A 65 -11.58 -4.59 -12.74
N PHE A 66 -12.31 -5.68 -12.52
CA PHE A 66 -11.82 -7.03 -12.81
C PHE A 66 -11.64 -7.31 -14.30
N ASP A 67 -12.59 -6.90 -15.12
CA ASP A 67 -12.51 -7.09 -16.57
C ASP A 67 -11.34 -6.29 -17.17
N GLY A 68 -11.03 -5.12 -16.62
CA GLY A 68 -9.83 -4.35 -16.97
C GLY A 68 -8.50 -4.96 -16.53
N LEU A 69 -8.52 -5.97 -15.65
CA LEU A 69 -7.32 -6.61 -15.12
C LEU A 69 -7.16 -8.07 -15.55
N ARG A 70 -8.20 -8.67 -16.14
CA ARG A 70 -8.25 -10.07 -16.58
C ARG A 70 -7.05 -10.46 -17.45
N LYS A 71 -6.64 -9.57 -18.35
CA LYS A 71 -5.49 -9.82 -19.24
C LYS A 71 -4.17 -9.19 -18.79
N ALA A 72 -4.14 -8.53 -17.64
CA ALA A 72 -2.96 -7.88 -17.08
C ALA A 72 -2.07 -8.69 -16.08
N PRO A 73 -2.23 -10.02 -15.86
CA PRO A 73 -1.32 -10.73 -14.96
C PRO A 73 0.15 -10.61 -15.39
N PRO A 74 1.10 -10.40 -14.46
CA PRO A 74 2.55 -10.47 -14.71
C PRO A 74 2.99 -11.93 -14.89
N LEU A 75 2.74 -12.48 -16.09
CA LEU A 75 2.81 -13.92 -16.36
C LEU A 75 4.20 -14.50 -16.09
N LYS A 76 5.26 -13.76 -16.43
CA LYS A 76 6.64 -14.21 -16.27
C LYS A 76 7.03 -14.37 -14.80
N GLU A 77 6.72 -13.39 -13.95
CA GLU A 77 7.02 -13.48 -12.52
C GLU A 77 6.12 -14.51 -11.84
N GLN A 78 4.87 -14.67 -12.27
CA GLN A 78 4.01 -15.73 -11.74
C GLN A 78 4.54 -17.13 -12.11
N ALA A 79 5.01 -17.32 -13.34
CA ALA A 79 5.67 -18.57 -13.72
C ALA A 79 6.92 -18.84 -12.87
N TRP A 80 7.71 -17.82 -12.59
CA TRP A 80 8.86 -17.93 -11.67
C TRP A 80 8.42 -18.31 -10.25
N LEU A 81 7.37 -17.67 -9.73
CA LEU A 81 6.85 -17.91 -8.39
C LEU A 81 6.16 -19.27 -8.23
N MET A 82 5.69 -19.88 -9.33
CA MET A 82 5.11 -21.24 -9.35
C MET A 82 6.12 -22.32 -9.77
N ASN A 83 7.37 -21.95 -10.06
CA ASN A 83 8.44 -22.87 -10.44
C ASN A 83 8.66 -23.94 -9.36
N SER A 84 8.70 -25.21 -9.76
CA SER A 84 8.95 -26.34 -8.85
C SER A 84 10.22 -26.18 -8.02
N ALA A 85 11.32 -25.72 -8.62
CA ALA A 85 12.58 -25.53 -7.91
C ALA A 85 12.49 -24.42 -6.83
N LEU A 86 11.77 -23.34 -7.11
CA LEU A 86 11.53 -22.27 -6.14
C LEU A 86 10.62 -22.77 -5.00
N PHE A 87 9.54 -23.47 -5.36
CA PHE A 87 8.59 -24.03 -4.39
C PHE A 87 9.27 -24.97 -3.40
N GLU A 88 10.08 -25.92 -3.90
CA GLU A 88 10.82 -26.87 -3.07
C GLU A 88 11.79 -26.15 -2.12
N ARG A 89 12.58 -25.19 -2.63
CA ARG A 89 13.48 -24.36 -1.82
C ARG A 89 12.71 -23.61 -0.73
N ALA A 90 11.56 -23.02 -1.06
CA ALA A 90 10.74 -22.28 -0.12
C ALA A 90 10.18 -23.18 0.99
N MET A 91 9.66 -24.36 0.65
CA MET A 91 9.16 -25.32 1.64
C MET A 91 10.27 -25.84 2.57
N ILE A 92 11.46 -26.11 2.03
CA ILE A 92 12.64 -26.51 2.81
C ILE A 92 13.06 -25.39 3.77
N LEU A 93 13.16 -24.16 3.28
CA LEU A 93 13.51 -23.00 4.11
C LEU A 93 12.50 -22.82 5.25
N MET A 94 11.21 -22.82 4.94
CA MET A 94 10.16 -22.62 5.96
C MET A 94 10.15 -23.73 7.00
N GLY A 95 10.42 -24.99 6.61
CA GLY A 95 10.60 -26.09 7.56
C GLY A 95 11.81 -25.90 8.47
N ALA A 96 12.94 -25.44 7.91
CA ALA A 96 14.13 -25.14 8.68
C ALA A 96 13.92 -23.95 9.64
N GLU A 97 13.19 -22.92 9.22
CA GLU A 97 12.85 -21.77 10.06
C GLU A 97 11.85 -22.14 11.17
N GLU A 98 10.84 -22.96 10.91
CA GLU A 98 9.92 -23.45 11.94
C GLU A 98 10.61 -24.28 13.03
N ALA A 99 11.66 -25.02 12.68
CA ALA A 99 12.43 -25.82 13.63
C ALA A 99 13.22 -24.96 14.63
N LYS A 100 13.64 -23.75 14.23
CA LYS A 100 14.45 -22.83 15.06
C LYS A 100 13.59 -22.14 16.12
N PRO A 101 13.85 -22.33 17.43
CA PRO A 101 13.03 -21.75 18.51
C PRO A 101 12.83 -20.24 18.42
N GLU A 102 13.89 -19.51 18.07
CA GLU A 102 13.91 -18.03 18.04
C GLU A 102 13.58 -17.44 16.65
N SER A 103 13.22 -18.29 15.67
CA SER A 103 12.92 -17.79 14.33
C SER A 103 11.65 -16.95 14.32
N ALA A 104 11.71 -15.83 13.62
CA ALA A 104 10.55 -15.00 13.35
C ALA A 104 9.43 -15.78 12.64
N PHE A 105 9.77 -16.69 11.72
CA PHE A 105 8.76 -17.52 11.05
C PHE A 105 7.99 -18.41 12.05
N LYS A 106 8.72 -19.07 12.95
CA LYS A 106 8.12 -19.91 14.00
C LYS A 106 7.20 -19.10 14.90
N TYR A 107 7.65 -17.90 15.30
CA TYR A 107 6.83 -16.97 16.07
C TYR A 107 5.49 -16.66 15.37
N LEU A 108 5.51 -16.35 14.07
CA LEU A 108 4.28 -16.07 13.32
C LEU A 108 3.36 -17.30 13.24
N MET A 109 3.93 -18.50 13.03
CA MET A 109 3.18 -19.75 12.97
C MET A 109 2.44 -20.06 14.28
N THR A 110 3.08 -19.82 15.44
CA THR A 110 2.48 -20.05 16.76
C THR A 110 1.42 -19.00 17.11
N HIS A 111 1.56 -17.78 16.60
CA HIS A 111 0.62 -16.69 16.86
C HIS A 111 -0.55 -16.61 15.87
N TYR A 112 -0.52 -17.37 14.78
CA TYR A 112 -1.53 -17.32 13.72
C TYR A 112 -2.97 -17.46 14.24
N ASP A 113 -3.22 -18.48 15.07
CA ASP A 113 -4.57 -18.85 15.48
C ASP A 113 -5.22 -17.81 16.42
N ARG A 114 -4.42 -16.95 17.08
CA ARG A 114 -4.87 -15.79 17.87
C ARG A 114 -5.69 -14.79 17.03
N TYR A 115 -5.46 -14.77 15.72
CA TYR A 115 -6.06 -13.79 14.81
C TYR A 115 -7.21 -14.36 13.96
N LEU A 116 -7.62 -15.61 14.18
CA LEU A 116 -8.76 -16.22 13.49
C LEU A 116 -10.14 -15.68 13.93
N PRO A 117 -10.38 -15.34 15.22
CA PRO A 117 -11.65 -14.81 15.67
C PRO A 117 -12.09 -13.52 14.95
N ALA A 118 -13.39 -13.22 15.04
CA ALA A 118 -13.90 -11.93 14.61
C ALA A 118 -13.33 -10.81 15.52
N GLN A 119 -13.18 -9.60 14.97
CA GLN A 119 -12.63 -8.43 15.69
C GLN A 119 -11.15 -8.53 16.09
N SER A 120 -10.44 -9.58 15.68
CA SER A 120 -8.99 -9.66 15.86
C SER A 120 -8.29 -8.51 15.10
N ARG A 121 -7.37 -7.85 15.78
CA ARG A 121 -6.49 -6.80 15.27
C ARG A 121 -5.09 -6.99 15.86
N SER A 122 -4.08 -6.36 15.28
CA SER A 122 -2.73 -6.31 15.83
C SER A 122 -2.31 -4.87 16.07
N ASP A 123 -2.23 -4.56 17.36
CA ASP A 123 -1.56 -3.41 17.97
C ASP A 123 -0.19 -3.81 18.53
N ASP A 124 0.27 -5.02 18.22
CA ASP A 124 1.51 -5.60 18.73
C ASP A 124 2.67 -5.33 17.77
N ALA A 125 3.57 -4.42 18.17
CA ALA A 125 4.72 -4.04 17.39
C ALA A 125 5.71 -5.20 17.18
N GLU A 126 5.81 -6.14 18.14
CA GLU A 126 6.70 -7.29 18.02
C GLU A 126 6.23 -8.19 16.87
N VAL A 127 4.93 -8.45 16.78
CA VAL A 127 4.33 -9.27 15.72
C VAL A 127 4.63 -8.71 14.33
N LEU A 128 4.53 -7.39 14.16
CA LEU A 128 4.83 -6.73 12.89
C LEU A 128 6.33 -6.74 12.57
N GLU A 129 7.19 -6.58 13.58
CA GLU A 129 8.63 -6.64 13.36
C GLU A 129 9.08 -8.07 13.00
N LYS A 130 8.56 -9.09 13.69
CA LYS A 130 8.77 -10.50 13.33
C LYS A 130 8.26 -10.82 11.93
N TYR A 131 7.15 -10.22 11.50
CA TYR A 131 6.69 -10.35 10.13
C TYR A 131 7.72 -9.82 9.11
N ARG A 132 8.24 -8.61 9.32
CA ARG A 132 9.24 -7.99 8.44
C ARG A 132 10.54 -8.77 8.42
N GLU A 133 11.00 -9.21 9.59
CA GLU A 133 12.18 -10.08 9.74
C GLU A 133 12.03 -11.36 8.91
N ALA A 134 10.90 -12.06 9.04
CA ALA A 134 10.63 -13.27 8.28
C ALA A 134 10.55 -13.02 6.76
N CYS A 135 9.92 -11.91 6.32
CA CYS A 135 9.89 -11.51 4.92
C CYS A 135 11.31 -11.30 4.36
N LYS A 136 12.15 -10.59 5.12
CA LYS A 136 13.54 -10.30 4.73
C LYS A 136 14.37 -11.58 4.61
N VAL A 137 14.27 -12.47 5.60
CA VAL A 137 14.95 -13.78 5.59
C VAL A 137 14.51 -14.60 4.38
N PHE A 138 13.20 -14.67 4.13
CA PHE A 138 12.64 -15.40 3.00
C PHE A 138 13.17 -14.86 1.66
N ARG A 139 13.05 -13.55 1.42
CA ARG A 139 13.49 -12.95 0.15
C ARG A 139 14.98 -13.05 -0.07
N THR A 140 15.78 -12.89 0.98
CA THR A 140 17.24 -13.05 0.89
C THR A 140 17.60 -14.48 0.50
N SER A 141 16.94 -15.47 1.10
CA SER A 141 17.20 -16.89 0.84
C SER A 141 16.67 -17.38 -0.52
N MET A 142 15.74 -16.64 -1.12
CA MET A 142 15.16 -16.92 -2.43
C MET A 142 15.73 -16.05 -3.56
N ASP A 143 16.77 -15.25 -3.27
CA ASP A 143 17.42 -14.37 -4.25
C ASP A 143 16.48 -13.30 -4.84
N MET A 144 15.57 -12.77 -4.02
CA MET A 144 14.51 -11.80 -4.37
C MET A 144 14.71 -10.42 -3.75
N THR A 145 15.96 -9.94 -3.68
CA THR A 145 16.33 -8.69 -3.00
C THR A 145 16.61 -7.53 -3.94
N SER A 146 16.87 -7.77 -5.23
CA SER A 146 17.25 -6.71 -6.18
C SER A 146 16.16 -5.65 -6.35
N PRO A 147 16.42 -4.35 -6.13
CA PRO A 147 15.39 -3.31 -6.13
C PRO A 147 14.78 -3.02 -7.50
N ASP A 148 15.53 -3.28 -8.58
CA ASP A 148 15.06 -3.09 -9.96
C ASP A 148 14.18 -4.25 -10.45
N ASP A 149 14.14 -5.35 -9.70
CA ASP A 149 13.38 -6.54 -10.07
C ASP A 149 11.90 -6.41 -9.71
N LEU A 150 11.03 -6.99 -10.55
CA LEU A 150 9.58 -7.02 -10.35
C LEU A 150 9.18 -7.92 -9.17
N ILE A 151 10.09 -8.78 -8.69
CA ILE A 151 9.93 -9.56 -7.46
C ILE A 151 10.86 -9.08 -6.33
N GLY A 152 11.43 -7.88 -6.45
CA GLY A 152 12.45 -7.33 -5.56
C GLY A 152 11.98 -6.70 -4.24
N ILE A 153 12.92 -6.11 -3.51
CA ILE A 153 12.65 -5.24 -2.36
C ILE A 153 12.89 -3.79 -2.79
N LEU A 154 11.88 -2.93 -2.69
CA LEU A 154 12.03 -1.51 -2.98
C LEU A 154 12.71 -0.80 -1.81
N GLU A 155 13.71 0.01 -2.15
CA GLU A 155 14.50 0.83 -1.24
C GLU A 155 14.37 2.31 -1.62
N GLY A 156 14.63 3.19 -0.66
CA GLY A 156 14.62 4.64 -0.87
C GLY A 156 13.37 5.31 -0.32
N SER A 157 12.88 6.36 -0.99
CA SER A 157 11.75 7.17 -0.51
C SER A 157 10.52 7.05 -1.41
N VAL A 158 9.34 7.20 -0.81
CA VAL A 158 8.07 7.29 -1.54
C VAL A 158 8.07 8.51 -2.46
N ALA A 159 7.31 8.42 -3.56
CA ALA A 159 7.22 9.51 -4.52
C ALA A 159 6.62 10.77 -3.89
N THR A 160 7.27 11.92 -4.09
CA THR A 160 6.78 13.23 -3.67
C THR A 160 5.80 13.85 -4.66
N ARG A 161 5.81 13.37 -5.91
CA ARG A 161 4.96 13.85 -7.01
C ARG A 161 4.48 12.69 -7.86
N VAL A 162 3.19 12.70 -8.24
CA VAL A 162 2.59 11.72 -9.15
C VAL A 162 1.84 12.45 -10.26
N GLU A 163 2.17 12.08 -11.50
CA GLU A 163 1.45 12.55 -12.68
C GLU A 163 0.22 11.70 -12.96
N VAL A 164 -0.89 12.35 -13.27
CA VAL A 164 -2.16 11.70 -13.60
C VAL A 164 -2.74 12.29 -14.89
N PRO A 165 -3.64 11.56 -15.60
CA PRO A 165 -4.36 12.12 -16.74
C PRO A 165 -5.03 13.45 -16.38
N PRO A 166 -4.82 14.53 -17.15
CA PRO A 166 -5.41 15.84 -16.91
C PRO A 166 -6.93 15.82 -16.66
N SER A 167 -7.68 14.99 -17.38
CA SER A 167 -9.13 14.85 -17.20
C SER A 167 -9.54 14.26 -15.84
N LEU A 168 -8.66 13.48 -15.21
CA LEU A 168 -8.89 12.79 -13.93
C LEU A 168 -8.20 13.46 -12.74
N ILE A 169 -7.51 14.59 -12.93
CA ILE A 169 -6.78 15.25 -11.86
C ILE A 169 -7.68 15.62 -10.65
N GLY A 170 -8.91 16.09 -10.92
CA GLY A 170 -9.88 16.40 -9.86
C GLY A 170 -10.26 15.15 -9.07
N VAL A 171 -10.50 14.04 -9.76
CA VAL A 171 -10.85 12.74 -9.18
C VAL A 171 -9.74 12.26 -8.23
N PHE A 172 -8.48 12.29 -8.69
CA PHE A 172 -7.35 11.85 -7.86
C PHE A 172 -7.08 12.78 -6.67
N ARG A 173 -7.29 14.09 -6.81
CA ARG A 173 -7.17 15.04 -5.69
C ARG A 173 -8.25 14.79 -4.64
N GLU A 174 -9.48 14.52 -5.06
CA GLU A 174 -10.58 14.19 -4.15
C GLU A 174 -10.34 12.84 -3.45
N MET A 175 -9.88 11.84 -4.20
CA MET A 175 -9.49 10.53 -3.66
C MET A 175 -8.38 10.68 -2.60
N LEU A 176 -7.32 11.44 -2.89
CA LEU A 176 -6.22 11.69 -1.94
C LEU A 176 -6.71 12.44 -0.70
N LEU A 177 -7.57 13.45 -0.86
CA LEU A 177 -8.14 14.19 0.26
C LEU A 177 -8.97 13.27 1.16
N ARG A 178 -9.78 12.39 0.57
CA ARG A 178 -10.56 11.40 1.31
C ARG A 178 -9.66 10.42 2.06
N MET A 179 -8.63 9.88 1.42
CA MET A 179 -7.66 8.99 2.08
C MET A 179 -6.94 9.67 3.26
N LYS A 180 -6.63 10.97 3.15
CA LYS A 180 -6.09 11.77 4.27
C LYS A 180 -7.08 11.89 5.42
N LYS A 181 -8.35 12.22 5.14
CA LYS A 181 -9.39 12.28 6.18
C LYS A 181 -9.63 10.93 6.85
N GLN A 182 -9.65 9.85 6.08
CA GLN A 182 -9.73 8.49 6.60
C GLN A 182 -8.55 8.16 7.51
N MET A 183 -7.34 8.56 7.13
CA MET A 183 -6.16 8.43 7.98
C MET A 183 -6.35 9.25 9.26
N GLU A 184 -6.62 10.55 9.17
CA GLU A 184 -6.81 11.46 10.32
C GLU A 184 -7.87 10.95 11.31
N GLY A 185 -9.04 10.53 10.81
CA GLY A 185 -10.11 9.94 11.62
C GLY A 185 -9.69 8.66 12.34
N ARG A 186 -8.89 7.81 11.70
CA ARG A 186 -8.34 6.58 12.31
C ARG A 186 -7.22 6.86 13.31
N LEU A 187 -6.46 7.92 13.07
CA LEU A 187 -5.42 8.39 13.99
C LEU A 187 -6.02 9.02 15.27
N GLY A 188 -7.35 9.20 15.33
CA GLY A 188 -7.99 9.99 16.38
C GLY A 188 -7.52 11.45 16.38
N LEU A 189 -6.88 11.90 15.29
CA LEU A 189 -6.53 13.28 15.07
C LEU A 189 -7.84 13.99 14.76
N GLN A 190 -8.53 14.46 15.81
CA GLN A 190 -9.52 15.50 15.61
C GLN A 190 -8.86 16.61 14.79
N THR A 191 -9.53 17.04 13.72
CA THR A 191 -9.24 18.30 13.01
C THR A 191 -8.73 19.31 14.01
N GLU A 192 -7.48 19.78 13.82
CA GLU A 192 -6.77 20.63 14.76
C GLU A 192 -7.74 21.62 15.41
N LYS A 193 -7.97 21.52 16.73
CA LYS A 193 -8.35 22.73 17.46
C LYS A 193 -7.23 23.72 17.19
N SER A 194 -7.58 24.94 16.80
CA SER A 194 -6.65 26.00 16.36
C SER A 194 -5.48 26.21 17.34
N ASP A 195 -5.67 25.80 18.59
CA ASP A 195 -4.75 25.91 19.72
C ASP A 195 -3.48 25.04 19.61
N SER A 196 -3.51 23.93 18.85
CA SER A 196 -2.34 23.02 18.73
C SER A 196 -1.18 23.63 17.93
N LYS A 197 -1.46 24.32 16.82
CA LYS A 197 -0.45 25.00 16.01
C LYS A 197 0.21 26.16 16.77
N SER A 198 -0.58 26.88 17.58
CA SER A 198 -0.11 27.90 18.51
C SER A 198 0.87 27.31 19.53
N LEU A 199 0.52 26.18 20.14
CA LEU A 199 1.36 25.49 21.11
C LEU A 199 2.70 25.04 20.51
N LEU A 200 2.68 24.37 19.34
CA LEU A 200 3.91 23.91 18.67
C LEU A 200 4.83 25.06 18.27
N THR A 201 4.24 26.17 17.80
CA THR A 201 4.98 27.39 17.47
C THR A 201 5.58 28.03 18.72
N GLY A 202 4.83 28.07 19.82
CA GLY A 202 5.29 28.58 21.11
C GLY A 202 6.43 27.75 21.71
N VAL A 203 6.40 26.43 21.57
CA VAL A 203 7.49 25.54 22.03
C VAL A 203 8.77 25.81 21.25
N LYS A 204 8.69 25.94 19.92
CA LYS A 204 9.86 26.30 19.10
C LYS A 204 10.39 27.70 19.44
N ALA A 205 9.50 28.67 19.68
CA ALA A 205 9.89 30.01 20.08
C ALA A 205 10.60 30.03 21.44
N PHE A 206 10.09 29.26 22.42
CA PHE A 206 10.72 29.08 23.72
C PHE A 206 12.14 28.51 23.59
N LEU A 207 12.29 27.39 22.88
CA LEU A 207 13.58 26.72 22.67
C LEU A 207 14.56 27.63 21.93
N LYS A 208 14.12 28.26 20.84
CA LYS A 208 14.94 29.19 20.05
C LYS A 208 15.39 30.41 20.87
N SER A 209 14.54 30.90 21.75
CA SER A 209 14.85 32.03 22.64
C SER A 209 15.76 31.66 23.80
N LYS A 210 16.07 30.36 23.99
CA LYS A 210 16.83 29.84 25.13
C LYS A 210 16.17 30.21 26.47
N GLY A 211 14.84 30.12 26.51
CA GLY A 211 14.04 30.39 27.72
C GLY A 211 13.80 31.88 28.03
N LYS A 212 14.20 32.80 27.16
CA LYS A 212 13.92 34.25 27.32
C LYS A 212 12.45 34.60 27.06
N VAL A 213 11.80 33.84 26.18
CA VAL A 213 10.35 33.92 25.98
C VAL A 213 9.68 33.00 26.98
N ALA A 214 8.53 33.42 27.52
CA ALA A 214 7.77 32.56 28.42
C ALA A 214 7.33 31.28 27.68
N PRO A 215 7.40 30.10 28.33
CA PRO A 215 6.93 28.88 27.72
C PRO A 215 5.41 28.98 27.50
N PRO A 216 4.88 28.38 26.42
CA PRO A 216 3.44 28.43 26.13
C PRO A 216 2.59 27.72 27.19
N VAL A 217 3.24 26.94 28.08
CA VAL A 217 2.64 26.27 29.23
C VAL A 217 3.54 26.42 30.46
N PRO A 218 2.99 26.59 31.68
CA PRO A 218 3.80 26.69 32.90
C PRO A 218 4.61 25.42 33.17
N LEU A 219 5.92 25.55 33.32
CA LEU A 219 6.84 24.42 33.57
C LEU A 219 6.65 23.76 34.94
N THR A 220 5.96 24.44 35.86
CA THR A 220 5.89 24.11 37.30
C THR A 220 4.54 23.59 37.79
N LYS A 221 3.46 23.62 36.99
CA LYS A 221 2.10 23.25 37.48
C LYS A 221 1.76 21.75 37.43
N ARG A 222 2.61 20.90 36.84
CA ARG A 222 2.47 19.43 36.90
C ARG A 222 3.73 18.68 37.31
N ASN A 223 4.90 19.33 37.33
CA ASN A 223 6.16 18.78 37.87
C ASN A 223 6.27 19.02 39.39
N LYS A 224 5.33 18.51 40.20
CA LYS A 224 5.59 18.33 41.64
C LYS A 224 6.45 17.07 41.84
N LEU A 225 7.64 17.06 41.25
CA LEU A 225 8.78 16.52 41.97
C LEU A 225 9.11 17.62 42.98
N ASP A 226 9.00 17.34 44.28
CA ASP A 226 9.50 18.23 45.33
C ASP A 226 11.04 18.26 45.19
N ILE A 227 11.53 19.04 44.22
CA ILE A 227 12.96 19.24 43.98
C ILE A 227 13.45 20.22 45.05
N ARG A 228 13.69 19.68 46.25
CA ARG A 228 14.49 20.33 47.28
C ARG A 228 15.97 20.30 46.86
N GLY A 229 16.30 21.00 45.77
CA GLY A 229 17.69 21.24 45.36
C GLY A 229 18.47 20.03 44.82
N CYS A 230 17.85 18.88 44.56
CA CYS A 230 18.52 17.71 44.00
C CYS A 230 18.11 17.42 42.54
N VAL A 231 19.09 17.19 41.67
CA VAL A 231 18.87 16.69 40.30
C VAL A 231 18.24 15.29 40.41
N PRO A 232 17.15 14.97 39.68
CA PRO A 232 16.57 13.64 39.71
C PRO A 232 17.59 12.61 39.19
N ASP A 233 17.87 11.58 39.98
CA ASP A 233 18.47 10.35 39.49
C ASP A 233 17.43 9.67 38.58
N GLY A 234 17.87 9.20 37.40
CA GLY A 234 17.06 8.57 36.36
C GLY A 234 16.22 7.37 36.81
N ALA A 235 16.38 6.90 38.04
CA ALA A 235 15.49 5.92 38.66
C ALA A 235 14.10 6.49 39.06
N THR A 236 13.98 7.79 39.34
CA THR A 236 12.72 8.43 39.82
C THR A 236 11.76 8.88 38.71
N SER A 237 12.18 8.83 37.44
CA SER A 237 11.34 9.13 36.26
C SER A 237 10.27 8.07 35.96
N ARG A 238 10.32 6.92 36.65
CA ARG A 238 9.52 5.72 36.33
C ARG A 238 8.12 5.65 36.93
N VAL A 239 7.68 6.63 37.73
CA VAL A 239 6.45 6.51 38.56
C VAL A 239 5.23 7.28 38.02
N SER A 240 5.28 7.88 36.82
CA SER A 240 4.21 8.75 36.30
C SER A 240 3.35 8.12 35.19
N THR A 241 2.84 6.90 35.39
CA THR A 241 1.97 6.20 34.41
C THR A 241 0.47 6.55 34.49
N GLU A 242 0.05 7.51 35.31
CA GLU A 242 -1.36 7.92 35.41
C GLU A 242 -1.60 9.35 34.91
N VAL A 243 -2.25 9.45 33.74
CA VAL A 243 -2.99 10.62 33.22
C VAL A 243 -2.24 11.96 33.18
N GLY A 244 -1.45 12.15 32.12
CA GLY A 244 -1.10 13.49 31.64
C GLY A 244 0.36 13.71 31.29
N ALA A 245 0.87 12.97 30.30
CA ALA A 245 2.11 13.35 29.62
C ALA A 245 2.05 14.85 29.22
N TYR A 246 3.10 15.57 29.62
CA TYR A 246 3.17 17.03 29.62
C TYR A 246 2.97 17.64 28.24
N LEU A 247 2.25 18.77 28.16
CA LEU A 247 2.00 19.48 26.90
C LEU A 247 3.30 19.84 26.14
N PHE A 248 4.39 20.08 26.87
CA PHE A 248 5.70 20.37 26.29
C PHE A 248 6.36 19.12 25.68
N THR A 249 6.42 18.01 26.43
CA THR A 249 6.87 16.70 25.94
C THR A 249 6.04 16.24 24.73
N THR A 250 4.72 16.36 24.81
CA THR A 250 3.78 16.01 23.73
C THR A 250 4.00 16.87 22.49
N SER A 251 4.32 18.15 22.67
CA SER A 251 4.64 19.06 21.55
C SER A 251 5.96 18.69 20.88
N ILE A 252 6.99 18.34 21.64
CA ILE A 252 8.27 17.85 21.10
C ILE A 252 8.04 16.54 20.32
N MET A 253 7.24 15.62 20.88
CA MET A 253 6.84 14.39 20.19
C MET A 253 6.12 14.67 18.89
N GLN A 254 5.13 15.58 18.89
CA GLN A 254 4.40 15.96 17.68
C GLN A 254 5.31 16.60 16.64
N LEU A 255 6.28 17.42 17.05
CA LEU A 255 7.28 18.00 16.15
C LEU A 255 8.21 16.93 15.55
N ARG A 256 8.65 15.96 16.36
CA ARG A 256 9.42 14.78 15.90
C ARG A 256 8.61 13.91 14.94
N ALA A 257 7.36 13.59 15.27
CA ALA A 257 6.45 12.80 14.44
C ALA A 257 6.14 13.49 13.11
N ARG A 258 6.08 14.83 13.10
CA ARG A 258 5.94 15.66 11.89
C ARG A 258 7.27 15.84 11.12
N ARG A 259 8.37 15.20 11.56
CA ARG A 259 9.72 15.34 11.01
C ARG A 259 10.18 16.79 10.87
N ASP A 260 9.87 17.63 11.86
CA ASP A 260 10.36 19.01 11.90
C ASP A 260 11.90 18.99 11.94
N THR A 261 12.56 19.55 10.92
CA THR A 261 14.02 19.48 10.76
C THR A 261 14.79 20.31 11.78
N GLN A 262 14.11 21.18 12.54
CA GLN A 262 14.73 22.09 13.48
C GLN A 262 14.71 21.57 14.91
N ILE A 263 13.81 20.65 15.27
CA ILE A 263 13.56 20.31 16.67
C ILE A 263 14.79 19.73 17.39
N GLU A 264 15.53 18.82 16.75
CA GLU A 264 16.74 18.24 17.35
C GLU A 264 17.87 19.27 17.49
N ALA A 265 18.02 20.15 16.49
CA ALA A 265 18.99 21.24 16.57
C ALA A 265 18.64 22.22 17.69
N LEU A 266 17.36 22.58 17.84
CA LEU A 266 16.88 23.48 18.89
C LEU A 266 17.05 22.89 20.28
N LEU A 267 16.76 21.60 20.48
CA LEU A 267 16.98 20.90 21.75
C LEU A 267 18.48 20.85 22.10
N ARG A 268 19.33 20.51 21.14
CA ARG A 268 20.79 20.49 21.34
C ARG A 268 21.34 21.87 21.68
N ASP A 269 20.93 22.91 20.95
CA ASP A 269 21.40 24.27 21.17
C ASP A 269 20.91 24.86 22.50
N PHE A 270 19.69 24.49 22.91
CA PHE A 270 19.13 24.82 24.21
C PHE A 270 19.96 24.18 25.34
N SER A 271 20.22 22.87 25.25
CA SER A 271 21.05 22.14 26.23
C SER A 271 22.47 22.71 26.30
N ALA A 272 23.14 22.92 25.17
CA ALA A 272 24.49 23.47 25.13
C ALA A 272 24.60 24.85 25.80
N HIS A 273 23.58 25.71 25.59
CA HIS A 273 23.53 27.02 26.23
C HIS A 273 23.48 26.92 27.76
N PHE A 274 22.57 26.10 28.30
CA PHE A 274 22.42 25.97 29.74
C PHE A 274 23.57 25.16 30.39
N THR A 275 24.21 24.23 29.66
CA THR A 275 25.46 23.60 30.12
C THR A 275 26.56 24.62 30.32
N THR A 276 26.71 25.57 29.39
CA THR A 276 27.70 26.65 29.52
C THR A 276 27.43 27.52 30.75
N LEU A 277 26.17 27.93 30.96
CA LEU A 277 25.78 28.73 32.13
C LEU A 277 25.91 27.97 33.45
N ALA A 278 25.71 26.64 33.45
CA ALA A 278 25.81 25.83 34.65
C ALA A 278 27.26 25.53 35.09
N THR A 279 28.22 25.64 34.18
CA THR A 279 29.62 25.23 34.39
C THR A 279 30.63 26.37 34.35
N ALA A 280 30.26 27.53 33.80
CA ALA A 280 31.16 28.67 33.73
C ALA A 280 31.39 29.30 35.12
N PRO A 281 32.66 29.45 35.56
CA PRO A 281 33.01 29.87 36.91
C PRO A 281 32.54 31.30 37.24
N ASP A 282 32.40 32.16 36.22
CA ASP A 282 32.01 33.56 36.37
C ASP A 282 30.48 33.77 36.35
N THR A 283 29.70 32.69 36.23
CA THR A 283 28.24 32.79 36.21
C THR A 283 27.69 32.91 37.63
N PRO A 284 26.81 33.88 37.93
CA PRO A 284 26.21 34.01 39.26
C PRO A 284 25.51 32.72 39.71
N GLU A 285 25.62 32.38 41.00
CA GLU A 285 25.09 31.13 41.57
C GLU A 285 23.59 30.92 41.30
N ALA A 286 22.79 31.98 41.37
CA ALA A 286 21.37 31.94 41.03
C ALA A 286 21.11 31.56 39.56
N VAL A 287 21.97 32.02 38.65
CA VAL A 287 21.91 31.70 37.22
C VAL A 287 22.38 30.28 36.95
N GLN A 288 23.44 29.83 37.64
CA GLN A 288 23.88 28.43 37.57
C GLN A 288 22.78 27.47 38.07
N THR A 289 22.12 27.82 39.17
CA THR A 289 21.00 27.04 39.73
C THR A 289 19.83 26.96 38.76
N HIS A 290 19.45 28.09 38.15
CA HIS A 290 18.43 28.13 37.12
C HIS A 290 18.82 27.31 35.88
N ALA A 291 20.09 27.37 35.46
CA ALA A 291 20.59 26.62 34.32
C ALA A 291 20.56 25.10 34.55
N LYS A 292 20.93 24.64 35.75
CA LYS A 292 20.82 23.24 36.16
C LYS A 292 19.36 22.77 36.15
N LEU A 293 18.42 23.61 36.59
CA LEU A 293 16.99 23.31 36.54
C LEU A 293 16.49 23.15 35.09
N MET A 294 16.89 24.04 34.18
CA MET A 294 16.52 23.96 32.77
C MET A 294 17.12 22.75 32.05
N LEU A 295 18.34 22.35 32.41
CA LEU A 295 18.94 21.10 31.94
C LEU A 295 18.17 19.87 32.43
N GLY A 296 17.75 19.87 33.70
CA GLY A 296 16.91 18.81 34.25
C GLY A 296 15.59 18.67 33.48
N TYR A 297 14.91 19.80 33.21
CA TYR A 297 13.70 19.78 32.39
C TYR A 297 13.95 19.30 30.95
N ALA A 298 15.02 19.77 30.29
CA ALA A 298 15.35 19.36 28.93
C ALA A 298 15.66 17.86 28.83
N ALA A 299 16.39 17.31 29.80
CA ALA A 299 16.65 15.88 29.88
C ALA A 299 15.34 15.09 30.06
N CYS A 300 14.48 15.50 31.00
CA CYS A 300 13.18 14.87 31.20
C CYS A 300 12.30 14.94 29.93
N TRP A 301 12.24 16.06 29.23
CA TRP A 301 11.45 16.16 27.99
C TRP A 301 11.97 15.26 26.89
N ALA A 302 13.29 15.14 26.73
CA ALA A 302 13.91 14.30 25.71
C ALA A 302 13.72 12.82 26.02
N GLU A 303 14.01 12.41 27.26
CA GLU A 303 13.86 11.04 27.74
C GLU A 303 12.40 10.61 27.76
N GLU A 304 11.47 11.44 28.28
CA GLU A 304 10.04 11.15 28.20
C GLU A 304 9.55 11.17 26.76
N ALA A 305 10.02 12.05 25.87
CA ALA A 305 9.58 12.02 24.47
C ALA A 305 10.07 10.74 23.77
N GLU A 306 11.23 10.19 24.12
CA GLU A 306 11.71 8.90 23.63
C GLU A 306 10.94 7.73 24.25
N LEU A 307 10.74 7.75 25.56
CA LEU A 307 10.06 6.70 26.32
C LEU A 307 8.56 6.68 26.00
N VAL A 308 7.95 7.84 25.77
CA VAL A 308 6.58 8.00 25.29
C VAL A 308 6.51 7.80 23.78
N ALA A 309 7.55 8.03 22.97
CA ALA A 309 7.60 7.52 21.59
C ALA A 309 7.75 5.99 21.54
N ALA A 310 8.36 5.38 22.57
CA ALA A 310 8.46 3.94 22.73
C ALA A 310 7.17 3.31 23.32
N LEU A 311 6.52 3.97 24.30
CA LEU A 311 5.30 3.53 24.99
C LEU A 311 4.01 3.93 24.27
N SER A 312 3.94 5.14 23.71
CA SER A 312 2.89 5.54 22.77
C SER A 312 3.14 4.95 21.39
N GLY A 313 4.32 4.34 21.17
CA GLY A 313 4.79 3.87 19.87
C GLY A 313 4.82 4.95 18.79
N GLY A 314 5.59 4.70 17.74
CA GLY A 314 5.27 5.20 16.41
C GLY A 314 3.94 4.62 15.89
N THR A 315 2.87 4.64 16.69
CA THR A 315 1.74 3.69 16.71
C THR A 315 0.86 3.68 15.47
N THR A 316 1.10 4.55 14.49
CA THR A 316 0.20 4.62 13.34
C THR A 316 0.93 4.78 12.02
N GLY A 317 1.93 5.68 11.93
CA GLY A 317 2.81 5.77 10.76
C GLY A 317 3.73 4.54 10.62
N PHE A 318 4.33 4.09 11.72
CA PHE A 318 5.17 2.88 11.75
C PHE A 318 4.31 1.62 11.64
N PHE A 319 3.10 1.63 12.20
CA PHE A 319 2.14 0.52 12.07
C PHE A 319 1.57 0.39 10.65
N GLN A 320 1.25 1.48 9.93
CA GLN A 320 0.76 1.39 8.55
C GLN A 320 1.86 0.93 7.58
N GLN A 321 3.12 1.31 7.80
CA GLN A 321 4.23 0.84 6.97
C GLN A 321 4.68 -0.59 7.35
N GLY A 322 4.70 -0.92 8.64
CA GLY A 322 5.01 -2.26 9.14
C GLY A 322 3.92 -3.31 8.87
N SER A 323 2.68 -2.88 8.60
CA SER A 323 1.57 -3.76 8.20
C SER A 323 1.43 -3.95 6.69
N GLY A 324 2.31 -3.34 5.89
CA GLY A 324 2.35 -3.57 4.44
C GLY A 324 2.56 -5.06 4.15
N ILE A 325 1.64 -5.67 3.40
CA ILE A 325 1.73 -7.09 3.07
C ILE A 325 2.80 -7.35 2.01
N ASP A 326 3.70 -8.28 2.32
CA ASP A 326 4.54 -8.97 1.35
C ASP A 326 3.74 -10.11 0.73
N VAL A 327 3.22 -9.87 -0.47
CA VAL A 327 2.32 -10.80 -1.18
C VAL A 327 3.00 -12.15 -1.42
N VAL A 328 4.29 -12.15 -1.75
CA VAL A 328 5.02 -13.39 -2.05
C VAL A 328 5.25 -14.19 -0.76
N PHE A 329 5.83 -13.57 0.26
CA PHE A 329 6.09 -14.24 1.54
C PHE A 329 4.80 -14.75 2.18
N SER A 330 3.77 -13.90 2.30
CA SER A 330 2.49 -14.30 2.91
C SER A 330 1.83 -15.45 2.13
N SER A 331 1.91 -15.45 0.80
CA SER A 331 1.36 -16.54 -0.02
C SER A 331 2.07 -17.86 0.26
N TYR A 332 3.40 -17.87 0.29
CA TYR A 332 4.18 -19.05 0.65
C TYR A 332 3.98 -19.49 2.10
N PHE A 333 3.84 -18.53 3.03
CA PHE A 333 3.53 -18.80 4.43
C PHE A 333 2.18 -19.52 4.56
N TRP A 334 1.18 -19.12 3.78
CA TRP A 334 -0.12 -19.80 3.74
C TRP A 334 -0.06 -21.18 3.10
N LEU A 335 0.71 -21.38 2.02
CA LEU A 335 0.98 -22.74 1.50
C LEU A 335 1.56 -23.61 2.62
N TYR A 336 2.51 -23.05 3.37
CA TYR A 336 3.12 -23.73 4.48
C TYR A 336 2.08 -24.06 5.57
N LYS A 337 1.31 -23.09 6.06
CA LYS A 337 0.28 -23.34 7.07
C LYS A 337 -0.84 -24.29 6.62
N LEU A 338 -1.16 -24.37 5.33
CA LEU A 338 -2.12 -25.32 4.74
C LEU A 338 -1.60 -26.75 4.63
N ASN A 339 -0.37 -27.02 5.06
CA ASN A 339 0.32 -28.29 4.83
C ASN A 339 0.49 -28.64 3.34
N CYS A 340 0.52 -27.62 2.47
CA CYS A 340 0.77 -27.77 1.03
C CYS A 340 2.29 -27.92 0.81
N ARG A 341 2.84 -29.08 1.17
CA ARG A 341 4.30 -29.36 1.11
C ARG A 341 4.76 -30.01 -0.20
N SER A 342 3.87 -30.72 -0.87
CA SER A 342 4.18 -31.41 -2.11
C SER A 342 3.74 -30.58 -3.31
N TYR A 343 4.47 -30.73 -4.42
CA TYR A 343 4.12 -30.03 -5.66
C TYR A 343 2.76 -30.49 -6.23
N ALA A 344 2.35 -31.73 -5.94
CA ALA A 344 1.01 -32.23 -6.27
C ALA A 344 -0.09 -31.47 -5.53
N ALA A 345 0.05 -31.28 -4.21
CA ALA A 345 -0.91 -30.48 -3.42
C ALA A 345 -0.90 -29.01 -3.86
N PHE A 346 0.26 -28.50 -4.30
CA PHE A 346 0.36 -27.15 -4.84
C PHE A 346 -0.36 -27.00 -6.18
N THR A 347 -0.29 -28.01 -7.05
CA THR A 347 -1.03 -28.06 -8.32
C THR A 347 -2.54 -28.06 -8.08
N GLU A 348 -3.02 -28.85 -7.10
CA GLU A 348 -4.45 -28.84 -6.71
C GLU A 348 -4.90 -27.46 -6.24
N LEU A 349 -4.08 -26.78 -5.41
CA LEU A 349 -4.38 -25.42 -4.97
C LEU A 349 -4.34 -24.41 -6.12
N ASN A 350 -3.38 -24.51 -7.03
CA ASN A 350 -3.30 -23.66 -8.21
C ASN A 350 -4.59 -23.77 -9.05
N GLY A 351 -5.06 -24.98 -9.35
CA GLY A 351 -6.32 -25.18 -10.07
C GLY A 351 -7.51 -24.54 -9.35
N LEU A 352 -7.59 -24.67 -8.02
CA LEU A 352 -8.60 -23.99 -7.21
C LEU A 352 -8.52 -22.47 -7.33
N LEU A 353 -7.31 -21.88 -7.24
CA LEU A 353 -7.10 -20.44 -7.33
C LEU A 353 -7.40 -19.89 -8.73
N VAL A 354 -7.04 -20.64 -9.77
CA VAL A 354 -7.40 -20.31 -11.16
C VAL A 354 -8.92 -20.27 -11.29
N GLY A 355 -9.64 -21.28 -10.80
CA GLY A 355 -11.10 -21.30 -10.82
C GLY A 355 -11.74 -20.10 -10.09
N ILE A 356 -11.20 -19.70 -8.93
CA ILE A 356 -11.65 -18.50 -8.21
C ILE A 356 -11.43 -17.23 -9.04
N SER A 357 -10.32 -17.17 -9.77
CA SER A 357 -9.92 -15.98 -10.54
C SER A 357 -10.74 -15.75 -11.80
N GLN A 358 -11.41 -16.77 -12.34
CA GLN A 358 -12.19 -16.66 -13.59
C GLN A 358 -13.43 -15.76 -13.40
N HIS A 359 -14.08 -15.89 -12.25
CA HIS A 359 -15.31 -15.15 -11.95
C HIS A 359 -15.25 -14.58 -10.54
N PRO A 360 -14.51 -13.48 -10.33
CA PRO A 360 -14.33 -12.91 -9.01
C PRO A 360 -15.70 -12.63 -8.35
N GLN A 361 -15.95 -13.30 -7.23
CA GLN A 361 -17.18 -13.16 -6.44
C GLN A 361 -16.92 -12.35 -5.18
N GLY A 362 -18.00 -11.79 -4.61
CA GLY A 362 -17.96 -11.17 -3.30
C GLY A 362 -17.51 -12.15 -2.20
N LYS A 363 -16.80 -11.63 -1.20
CA LYS A 363 -16.13 -12.38 -0.11
C LYS A 363 -16.99 -13.51 0.49
N ALA A 364 -18.25 -13.21 0.83
CA ALA A 364 -19.17 -14.17 1.42
C ALA A 364 -19.56 -15.29 0.45
N LYS A 365 -19.71 -14.98 -0.85
CA LYS A 365 -20.03 -15.98 -1.87
C LYS A 365 -18.83 -16.88 -2.16
N THR A 366 -17.61 -16.32 -2.21
CA THR A 366 -16.38 -17.10 -2.36
C THR A 366 -16.20 -18.10 -1.22
N GLN A 367 -16.41 -17.68 0.04
CA GLN A 367 -16.35 -18.60 1.18
C GLN A 367 -17.42 -19.69 1.10
N LYS A 368 -18.65 -19.36 0.70
CA LYS A 368 -19.72 -20.35 0.51
C LYS A 368 -19.37 -21.37 -0.56
N ILE A 369 -18.81 -20.94 -1.68
CA ILE A 369 -18.37 -21.83 -2.76
C ILE A 369 -17.26 -22.76 -2.25
N LEU A 370 -16.23 -22.21 -1.62
CA LEU A 370 -15.12 -23.01 -1.06
C LEU A 370 -15.61 -24.04 -0.04
N SER A 371 -16.54 -23.67 0.85
CA SER A 371 -17.15 -24.60 1.80
C SER A 371 -17.99 -25.67 1.11
N ALA A 372 -18.70 -25.33 0.02
CA ALA A 372 -19.56 -26.25 -0.72
C ALA A 372 -18.78 -27.24 -1.59
N MET A 373 -17.55 -26.91 -2.01
CA MET A 373 -16.69 -27.82 -2.79
C MET A 373 -16.36 -29.10 -2.03
N GLY A 374 -16.31 -29.07 -0.70
CA GLY A 374 -16.14 -30.25 0.15
C GLY A 374 -14.78 -30.94 0.06
N THR A 375 -13.81 -30.41 -0.71
CA THR A 375 -12.46 -30.99 -0.76
C THR A 375 -11.70 -30.71 0.54
N PRO A 376 -10.78 -31.60 0.97
CA PRO A 376 -9.97 -31.39 2.17
C PRO A 376 -9.18 -30.07 2.12
N LEU A 377 -8.66 -29.72 0.95
CA LEU A 377 -7.91 -28.50 0.71
C LEU A 377 -8.78 -27.25 0.82
N ALA A 378 -9.94 -27.22 0.16
CA ALA A 378 -10.86 -26.07 0.23
C ALA A 378 -11.38 -25.84 1.65
N THR A 379 -11.72 -26.92 2.36
CA THR A 379 -12.14 -26.88 3.77
C THR A 379 -11.03 -26.34 4.67
N SER A 380 -9.79 -26.79 4.46
CA SER A 380 -8.63 -26.30 5.22
C SER A 380 -8.32 -24.83 4.94
N LEU A 381 -8.46 -24.41 3.68
CA LEU A 381 -8.31 -23.01 3.26
C LEU A 381 -9.32 -22.11 3.97
N VAL A 382 -10.60 -22.50 4.01
CA VAL A 382 -11.64 -21.74 4.72
C VAL A 382 -11.36 -21.67 6.22
N ARG A 383 -10.94 -22.78 6.85
CA ARG A 383 -10.63 -22.84 8.29
C ARG A 383 -9.48 -21.93 8.70
N MET A 384 -8.53 -21.71 7.79
CA MET A 384 -7.36 -20.84 8.02
C MET A 384 -7.68 -19.35 7.83
N MET A 385 -8.85 -19.00 7.28
CA MET A 385 -9.25 -17.60 7.10
C MET A 385 -9.72 -16.99 8.42
N SER A 386 -9.17 -15.83 8.77
CA SER A 386 -9.70 -14.97 9.81
C SER A 386 -11.10 -14.48 9.45
N LYS A 387 -11.96 -14.41 10.47
CA LYS A 387 -13.27 -13.75 10.41
C LYS A 387 -13.16 -12.23 10.55
N SER A 388 -11.99 -11.72 10.94
CA SER A 388 -11.73 -10.30 11.01
C SER A 388 -11.52 -9.70 9.62
N THR A 389 -12.09 -8.52 9.41
CA THR A 389 -11.89 -7.67 8.23
C THR A 389 -11.16 -6.37 8.58
N ASP A 390 -10.61 -6.31 9.80
CA ASP A 390 -9.90 -5.14 10.30
C ASP A 390 -8.63 -4.87 9.49
N ILE A 391 -8.35 -3.59 9.23
CA ILE A 391 -7.17 -3.15 8.47
C ILE A 391 -5.87 -3.44 9.24
N HIS A 392 -5.93 -3.50 10.57
CA HIS A 392 -4.82 -3.81 11.46
C HIS A 392 -4.64 -5.32 11.68
N LEU A 393 -5.35 -6.18 10.95
CA LEU A 393 -5.08 -7.62 10.95
C LEU A 393 -3.64 -7.88 10.46
N PRO A 394 -2.80 -8.64 11.19
CA PRO A 394 -1.41 -8.86 10.77
C PRO A 394 -1.32 -9.39 9.34
N PRO A 395 -0.37 -8.94 8.52
CA PRO A 395 -0.29 -9.25 7.08
C PRO A 395 -0.03 -10.73 6.75
N PHE A 396 0.46 -11.53 7.69
CA PHE A 396 0.61 -12.98 7.53
C PHE A 396 -0.67 -13.77 7.79
N VAL A 397 -1.76 -13.13 8.23
CA VAL A 397 -3.05 -13.81 8.49
C VAL A 397 -3.93 -13.74 7.25
N LEU A 398 -4.38 -14.89 6.76
CA LEU A 398 -5.30 -14.97 5.62
C LEU A 398 -6.69 -14.50 6.05
N ASN A 399 -7.37 -13.76 5.18
CA ASN A 399 -8.79 -13.46 5.30
C ASN A 399 -9.41 -13.53 3.89
N PRO A 400 -10.75 -13.54 3.73
CA PRO A 400 -11.34 -13.70 2.40
C PRO A 400 -11.00 -12.57 1.41
N SER A 401 -10.56 -11.39 1.85
CA SER A 401 -10.07 -10.33 0.95
C SER A 401 -8.67 -10.67 0.42
N ARG A 402 -7.81 -11.18 1.31
CA ARG A 402 -6.43 -11.59 1.02
C ARG A 402 -6.32 -12.91 0.24
N LEU A 403 -7.43 -13.60 0.02
CA LEU A 403 -7.46 -14.74 -0.91
C LEU A 403 -6.99 -14.35 -2.32
N TYR A 404 -7.26 -13.11 -2.75
CA TYR A 404 -6.75 -12.62 -4.03
C TYR A 404 -5.23 -12.38 -4.01
N ASP A 405 -4.57 -12.35 -2.85
CA ASP A 405 -3.10 -12.32 -2.77
C ASP A 405 -2.51 -13.68 -3.19
N LEU A 406 -3.18 -14.78 -2.82
CA LEU A 406 -2.87 -16.12 -3.34
C LEU A 406 -3.14 -16.20 -4.85
N VAL A 407 -4.28 -15.69 -5.32
CA VAL A 407 -4.58 -15.64 -6.76
C VAL A 407 -3.53 -14.84 -7.52
N THR A 408 -3.11 -13.71 -6.97
CA THR A 408 -2.05 -12.87 -7.58
C THR A 408 -0.73 -13.62 -7.68
N THR A 409 -0.42 -14.50 -6.73
CA THR A 409 0.86 -15.22 -6.72
C THR A 409 0.82 -16.50 -7.55
N PHE A 410 -0.29 -17.25 -7.48
CA PHE A 410 -0.37 -18.62 -7.97
C PHE A 410 -1.59 -18.92 -8.85
N GLY A 411 -2.39 -17.92 -9.21
CA GLY A 411 -3.70 -18.13 -9.86
C GLY A 411 -3.81 -17.62 -11.28
N ALA A 412 -2.69 -17.28 -11.95
CA ALA A 412 -2.73 -16.73 -13.31
C ALA A 412 -3.16 -17.71 -14.38
N PHE A 413 -2.61 -18.92 -14.33
CA PHE A 413 -2.84 -20.00 -15.27
C PHE A 413 -2.72 -21.35 -14.54
N PRO A 414 -3.42 -22.40 -15.02
CA PRO A 414 -3.27 -23.75 -14.49
C PRO A 414 -1.87 -24.28 -14.78
N LEU A 415 -1.25 -24.97 -13.82
CA LEU A 415 0.05 -25.60 -14.02
C LEU A 415 -0.03 -26.83 -14.94
N ASP A 416 -1.18 -27.49 -15.00
CA ASP A 416 -1.47 -28.65 -15.84
C ASP A 416 -1.93 -28.28 -17.26
N ASP A 417 -2.46 -27.07 -17.45
CA ASP A 417 -2.82 -26.49 -18.74
C ASP A 417 -2.51 -24.98 -18.82
N VAL A 418 -1.25 -24.66 -19.12
CA VAL A 418 -0.77 -23.27 -19.23
C VAL A 418 -1.37 -22.51 -20.41
N LYS A 419 -1.95 -23.21 -21.40
CA LYS A 419 -2.62 -22.58 -22.55
C LYS A 419 -4.01 -22.08 -22.17
N CYS A 420 -4.50 -22.43 -20.98
CA CYS A 420 -5.81 -22.04 -20.48
C CYS A 420 -6.93 -22.42 -21.47
N GLU A 421 -6.84 -23.60 -22.09
CA GLU A 421 -7.82 -24.05 -23.08
C GLU A 421 -9.20 -24.17 -22.40
N GLY A 422 -10.18 -23.42 -22.92
CA GLY A 422 -11.54 -23.39 -22.36
C GLY A 422 -11.79 -22.40 -21.22
N LEU A 423 -10.82 -21.54 -20.87
CA LEU A 423 -11.03 -20.42 -19.95
C LEU A 423 -11.41 -19.13 -20.69
N GLU A 424 -12.26 -18.28 -20.10
CA GLU A 424 -12.77 -17.03 -20.70
C GLU A 424 -11.74 -15.87 -20.72
N GLY A 425 -10.44 -16.19 -20.74
CA GLY A 425 -9.34 -15.26 -20.56
C GLY A 425 -8.66 -15.39 -19.19
N PHE A 426 -7.41 -14.93 -19.12
CA PHE A 426 -6.52 -15.16 -17.98
C PHE A 426 -7.03 -14.49 -16.68
N SER A 427 -6.48 -14.91 -15.55
CA SER A 427 -6.88 -14.59 -14.17
C SER A 427 -7.25 -13.14 -13.85
N CYS A 428 -8.21 -12.95 -12.94
CA CYS A 428 -8.54 -11.65 -12.35
C CYS A 428 -8.01 -11.50 -10.91
N SER A 429 -7.21 -10.46 -10.68
CA SER A 429 -6.85 -9.96 -9.34
C SER A 429 -6.75 -8.43 -9.34
N PRO A 430 -7.23 -7.73 -8.29
CA PRO A 430 -7.09 -6.27 -8.20
C PRO A 430 -5.62 -5.81 -8.24
N ARG A 431 -4.71 -6.66 -7.75
CA ARG A 431 -3.27 -6.34 -7.69
C ARG A 431 -2.58 -6.29 -9.05
N TYR A 432 -3.17 -6.86 -10.09
CA TYR A 432 -2.60 -6.78 -11.44
C TYR A 432 -2.60 -5.36 -12.00
N VAL A 433 -3.32 -4.42 -11.38
CA VAL A 433 -3.18 -2.99 -11.68
C VAL A 433 -1.75 -2.50 -11.56
N LEU A 434 -0.95 -3.10 -10.67
CA LEU A 434 0.45 -2.74 -10.46
C LEU A 434 1.35 -3.17 -11.64
N ASN A 435 0.89 -4.09 -12.49
CA ASN A 435 1.57 -4.46 -13.71
C ASN A 435 1.26 -3.48 -14.86
N LEU A 436 0.18 -2.71 -14.78
CA LEU A 436 -0.11 -1.66 -15.77
C LEU A 436 0.93 -0.54 -15.65
N ARG A 437 1.48 -0.12 -16.79
CA ARG A 437 2.56 0.88 -16.77
C ARG A 437 2.03 2.26 -16.39
N ARG A 438 2.87 3.02 -15.70
CA ARG A 438 2.52 4.38 -15.23
C ARG A 438 2.52 5.39 -16.38
N ASP A 439 3.46 5.24 -17.30
CA ASP A 439 3.64 6.09 -18.47
C ASP A 439 2.57 5.86 -19.55
N GLY A 440 2.00 4.66 -19.61
CA GLY A 440 0.82 4.36 -20.44
C GLY A 440 -0.48 4.93 -19.88
N GLY A 441 -0.62 4.98 -18.55
CA GLY A 441 -1.76 5.59 -17.86
C GLY A 441 -2.98 4.72 -17.68
N GLU A 442 -3.01 3.55 -18.29
CA GLU A 442 -4.16 2.66 -18.22
C GLU A 442 -4.48 2.25 -16.78
N GLY A 443 -3.46 2.03 -15.95
CA GLY A 443 -3.66 1.74 -14.52
C GLY A 443 -4.29 2.90 -13.75
N LEU A 444 -3.84 4.14 -14.01
CA LEU A 444 -4.44 5.33 -13.39
C LEU A 444 -5.86 5.57 -13.90
N THR A 445 -6.09 5.43 -15.20
CA THR A 445 -7.44 5.57 -15.75
C THR A 445 -8.39 4.54 -15.17
N LEU A 446 -7.98 3.27 -15.09
CA LEU A 446 -8.79 2.21 -14.49
C LEU A 446 -9.15 2.54 -13.03
N ILE A 447 -8.17 2.96 -12.23
CA ILE A 447 -8.38 3.36 -10.82
C ILE A 447 -9.34 4.56 -10.72
N GLY A 448 -9.07 5.62 -11.46
CA GLY A 448 -9.83 6.87 -11.41
C GLY A 448 -11.27 6.70 -11.88
N VAL A 449 -11.48 6.01 -13.01
CA VAL A 449 -12.81 5.69 -13.53
C VAL A 449 -13.57 4.78 -12.55
N SER A 450 -12.94 3.71 -12.07
CA SER A 450 -13.58 2.80 -11.09
C SER A 450 -14.00 3.54 -9.82
N TRP A 451 -13.15 4.42 -9.29
CA TRP A 451 -13.50 5.23 -8.13
C TRP A 451 -14.64 6.20 -8.43
N ASN A 452 -14.65 6.85 -9.60
CA ASN A 452 -15.72 7.75 -9.98
C ASN A 452 -17.06 7.03 -10.14
N LEU A 453 -17.08 5.83 -10.75
CA LEU A 453 -18.27 4.99 -10.84
C LEU A 453 -18.78 4.58 -9.45
N TRP A 454 -17.86 4.19 -8.56
CA TRP A 454 -18.17 3.85 -7.18
C TRP A 454 -18.75 5.04 -6.42
N TYR A 455 -18.06 6.17 -6.41
CA TYR A 455 -18.42 7.36 -5.64
C TYR A 455 -19.80 7.89 -6.05
N ASN A 456 -20.08 7.94 -7.36
CA ASN A 456 -21.36 8.39 -7.90
C ASN A 456 -22.49 7.35 -7.76
N SER A 457 -22.19 6.12 -7.33
CA SER A 457 -23.23 5.11 -7.08
C SER A 457 -24.03 5.38 -5.80
N PHE A 458 -23.56 6.30 -4.95
CA PHE A 458 -24.23 6.67 -3.71
C PHE A 458 -25.10 7.92 -3.88
N ALA A 459 -26.27 7.92 -3.23
CA ALA A 459 -27.16 9.09 -3.20
C ALA A 459 -26.60 10.26 -2.35
N GLY A 460 -25.55 10.02 -1.58
CA GLY A 460 -24.72 11.02 -0.88
C GLY A 460 -23.28 10.50 -0.77
N SER A 461 -22.29 11.32 -0.42
CA SER A 461 -20.89 10.87 -0.42
C SER A 461 -20.69 9.61 0.46
N PRO A 462 -19.86 8.63 0.03
CA PRO A 462 -19.56 7.44 0.81
C PRO A 462 -19.07 7.78 2.22
N SER A 463 -19.45 7.00 3.23
CA SER A 463 -18.99 7.20 4.61
C SER A 463 -17.47 7.10 4.72
N GLU A 464 -16.81 7.93 5.53
CA GLU A 464 -15.35 7.87 5.76
C GLU A 464 -14.89 6.51 6.32
N ALA A 465 -15.77 5.73 6.94
CA ALA A 465 -15.44 4.38 7.39
C ALA A 465 -15.28 3.38 6.23
N GLU A 466 -15.86 3.65 5.07
CA GLU A 466 -15.83 2.77 3.91
C GLU A 466 -14.57 3.01 3.07
N ILE A 467 -13.81 1.94 2.83
CA ILE A 467 -12.61 1.94 1.99
C ILE A 467 -12.99 1.41 0.62
N SER A 468 -12.74 2.20 -0.43
CA SER A 468 -12.89 1.72 -1.81
C SER A 468 -11.67 0.89 -2.21
N GLU A 469 -11.88 -0.17 -3.01
CA GLU A 469 -10.78 -0.92 -3.62
C GLU A 469 -9.88 0.02 -4.45
N SER A 470 -10.47 0.99 -5.16
CA SER A 470 -9.71 1.98 -5.94
C SER A 470 -8.80 2.86 -5.07
N GLU A 471 -9.22 3.22 -3.85
CA GLU A 471 -8.38 3.97 -2.89
C GLU A 471 -7.18 3.11 -2.44
N HIS A 472 -7.42 1.82 -2.20
CA HIS A 472 -6.37 0.88 -1.84
C HIS A 472 -5.36 0.68 -2.98
N LEU A 473 -5.85 0.50 -4.22
CA LEU A 473 -5.02 0.38 -5.41
C LEU A 473 -4.23 1.66 -5.69
N PHE A 474 -4.86 2.82 -5.52
CA PHE A 474 -4.16 4.10 -5.64
C PHE A 474 -3.05 4.23 -4.61
N HIS A 475 -3.29 3.89 -3.34
CA HIS A 475 -2.24 3.87 -2.32
C HIS A 475 -1.05 3.00 -2.72
N GLN A 476 -1.28 1.79 -3.24
CA GLN A 476 -0.21 0.92 -3.72
C GLN A 476 0.54 1.53 -4.91
N PHE A 477 -0.16 2.26 -5.77
CA PHE A 477 0.44 3.03 -6.86
C PHE A 477 1.31 4.20 -6.34
N LEU A 478 0.95 4.85 -5.24
CA LEU A 478 1.77 5.92 -4.64
C LEU A 478 3.10 5.41 -4.08
N LEU A 479 3.19 4.13 -3.71
CA LEU A 479 4.43 3.48 -3.21
C LEU A 479 5.47 3.16 -4.30
N ASN A 480 5.29 3.67 -5.52
CA ASN A 480 6.17 3.41 -6.66
C ASN A 480 6.33 1.93 -7.07
N LYS A 481 5.40 1.04 -6.65
CA LYS A 481 5.39 -0.36 -7.08
C LYS A 481 5.16 -0.46 -8.60
N ARG A 482 5.94 -1.32 -9.25
CA ARG A 482 5.83 -1.73 -10.67
C ARG A 482 5.34 -3.16 -10.85
N SER A 483 5.17 -3.87 -9.75
CA SER A 483 4.66 -5.23 -9.71
C SER A 483 4.02 -5.50 -8.36
N PRO A 484 2.99 -6.38 -8.30
CA PRO A 484 2.42 -6.80 -7.03
C PRO A 484 3.42 -7.52 -6.11
N PHE A 485 4.46 -8.13 -6.68
CA PHE A 485 5.43 -8.97 -5.96
C PHE A 485 6.56 -8.20 -5.29
N GLN A 486 6.65 -6.88 -5.49
CA GLN A 486 7.66 -6.07 -4.83
C GLN A 486 7.32 -5.85 -3.35
N ASN A 487 8.31 -6.00 -2.48
CA ASN A 487 8.22 -5.64 -1.06
C ASN A 487 8.53 -4.15 -0.87
N THR A 488 7.83 -3.49 0.05
CA THR A 488 7.96 -2.04 0.32
C THR A 488 8.37 -1.72 1.75
N HIS A 489 8.83 -2.71 2.53
CA HIS A 489 9.16 -2.53 3.96
C HIS A 489 10.37 -1.63 4.20
N GLN A 490 11.18 -1.37 3.17
CA GLN A 490 12.34 -0.49 3.21
C GLN A 490 12.11 0.86 2.52
N LEU A 491 10.86 1.16 2.11
CA LEU A 491 10.51 2.48 1.61
C LEU A 491 10.26 3.45 2.77
N GLU A 492 10.87 4.62 2.70
CA GLU A 492 10.72 5.69 3.67
C GLU A 492 9.73 6.78 3.19
N GLY A 493 9.02 7.39 4.13
CA GLY A 493 8.15 8.55 3.88
C GLY A 493 6.67 8.20 3.70
N ASN A 494 5.80 9.22 3.76
CA ASN A 494 4.35 9.04 3.73
C ASN A 494 3.80 9.17 2.30
N ALA A 495 3.25 8.09 1.75
CA ALA A 495 2.66 8.05 0.41
C ALA A 495 1.52 9.07 0.22
N LEU A 496 0.82 9.46 1.30
CA LEU A 496 -0.26 10.45 1.23
C LEU A 496 0.26 11.89 1.12
N ASN A 497 1.55 12.16 1.34
CA ASN A 497 2.14 13.49 1.20
C ASN A 497 2.55 13.84 -0.24
N VAL A 498 2.08 13.06 -1.22
CA VAL A 498 2.33 13.26 -2.64
C VAL A 498 1.59 14.49 -3.19
N GLU A 499 2.22 15.18 -4.14
CA GLU A 499 1.58 16.18 -4.99
C GLU A 499 0.99 15.53 -6.25
N ILE A 500 -0.31 15.74 -6.50
CA ILE A 500 -1.00 15.28 -7.71
C ILE A 500 -0.97 16.39 -8.78
N VAL A 501 -0.28 16.10 -9.88
CA VAL A 501 -0.12 17.01 -11.01
C VAL A 501 -0.73 16.44 -12.30
N ALA A 502 -1.15 17.31 -13.21
CA ALA A 502 -1.54 16.89 -14.55
C ALA A 502 -0.29 16.43 -15.31
N SER A 503 -0.37 15.30 -16.01
CA SER A 503 0.73 14.88 -16.88
C SER A 503 0.81 15.78 -18.12
N GLN A 504 2.05 15.95 -18.60
CA GLN A 504 2.35 16.61 -19.87
C GLN A 504 2.62 15.59 -21.00
N SER A 505 2.52 14.28 -20.71
CA SER A 505 2.79 13.21 -21.67
C SER A 505 1.67 13.07 -22.71
N ALA A 506 2.03 13.04 -23.99
CA ALA A 506 1.10 12.86 -25.12
C ALA A 506 0.31 11.54 -25.05
N THR A 507 0.88 10.48 -24.47
CA THR A 507 0.22 9.18 -24.29
C THR A 507 -0.97 9.27 -23.33
N LEU A 508 -0.81 10.04 -22.24
CA LEU A 508 -1.85 10.26 -21.24
C LEU A 508 -2.96 11.20 -21.75
N VAL A 509 -2.62 12.10 -22.67
CA VAL A 509 -3.58 12.95 -23.40
C VAL A 509 -4.47 12.14 -24.35
N GLY A 510 -3.98 11.02 -24.92
CA GLY A 510 -4.81 10.12 -25.72
C GLY A 510 -5.94 9.46 -24.92
N LEU A 511 -5.68 9.11 -23.66
CA LEU A 511 -6.70 8.64 -22.71
C LEU A 511 -7.63 9.76 -22.23
N ASP A 512 -7.21 11.04 -22.24
CA ASP A 512 -8.12 12.15 -21.97
C ASP A 512 -9.24 12.25 -23.02
N ASN A 513 -8.98 11.91 -24.28
CA ASN A 513 -10.03 11.89 -25.31
C ASN A 513 -11.04 10.78 -25.06
N TYR A 514 -10.57 9.62 -24.57
CA TYR A 514 -11.46 8.55 -24.08
C TYR A 514 -12.32 9.09 -22.93
N VAL A 515 -11.71 9.67 -21.89
CA VAL A 515 -12.44 10.20 -20.70
C VAL A 515 -13.37 11.37 -21.03
N ARG A 516 -13.03 12.24 -21.99
CA ARG A 516 -13.89 13.35 -22.45
C ARG A 516 -15.10 12.84 -23.24
N ALA A 517 -14.93 11.82 -24.08
CA ALA A 517 -16.05 11.17 -24.76
C ALA A 517 -17.07 10.62 -23.74
N LEU A 518 -16.61 10.10 -22.60
CA LEU A 518 -17.48 9.62 -21.51
C LEU A 518 -18.28 10.72 -20.80
N ARG A 519 -17.81 11.98 -20.86
CA ARG A 519 -18.51 13.12 -20.25
C ARG A 519 -19.54 13.76 -21.18
N GLY A 520 -19.69 13.26 -22.40
CA GLY A 520 -20.55 13.86 -23.42
C GLY A 520 -20.03 15.23 -23.91
N GLU A 521 -18.77 15.56 -23.64
CA GLU A 521 -18.12 16.75 -24.17
C GLU A 521 -17.77 16.48 -25.64
N GLN A 522 -18.76 16.61 -26.53
CA GLN A 522 -18.49 16.64 -27.97
C GLN A 522 -17.57 17.81 -28.26
N HIS A 523 -16.53 17.54 -29.07
CA HIS A 523 -15.75 18.59 -29.68
C HIS A 523 -16.70 19.49 -30.46
N GLU A 524 -17.02 20.68 -29.95
CA GLU A 524 -17.26 21.81 -30.83
C GLU A 524 -15.95 21.99 -31.59
N GLN A 525 -15.86 21.34 -32.75
CA GLN A 525 -14.96 21.81 -33.78
C GLN A 525 -15.41 23.25 -34.04
N GLN A 526 -14.63 24.21 -33.56
CA GLN A 526 -14.64 25.54 -34.14
C GLN A 526 -14.28 25.34 -35.62
N GLU A 527 -15.32 25.21 -36.45
CA GLU A 527 -15.20 25.46 -37.87
C GLU A 527 -14.65 26.88 -37.99
N ASP A 528 -13.39 26.97 -38.41
CA ASP A 528 -12.78 28.22 -38.82
C ASP A 528 -13.61 28.77 -40.00
N PRO A 529 -14.33 29.90 -39.85
CA PRO A 529 -15.22 30.42 -40.89
C PRO A 529 -14.44 31.03 -42.07
N ARG A 530 -13.13 30.76 -42.19
CA ARG A 530 -12.24 31.36 -43.18
C ARG A 530 -11.55 30.38 -44.13
N ARG A 531 -12.01 29.12 -44.25
CA ARG A 531 -11.58 28.27 -45.38
C ARG A 531 -12.51 28.45 -46.57
N PRO A 532 -12.02 28.96 -47.73
CA PRO A 532 -12.78 28.94 -48.96
C PRO A 532 -12.97 27.50 -49.42
N LEU A 533 -14.20 27.13 -49.77
CA LEU A 533 -14.54 25.85 -50.39
C LEU A 533 -13.70 25.66 -51.68
N PRO A 534 -13.12 24.46 -51.92
CA PRO A 534 -12.50 24.16 -53.20
C PRO A 534 -13.56 24.19 -54.30
N GLY A 535 -13.30 25.01 -55.31
CA GLY A 535 -14.17 25.19 -56.47
C GLY A 535 -14.42 23.89 -57.23
N ILE A 536 -15.69 23.72 -57.60
CA ILE A 536 -16.17 22.75 -58.58
C ILE A 536 -15.48 23.04 -59.92
N GLY A 537 -14.52 22.20 -60.29
CA GLY A 537 -13.81 22.25 -61.56
C GLY A 537 -14.06 21.00 -62.38
N ARG A 538 -15.00 21.08 -63.33
CA ARG A 538 -15.25 20.10 -64.40
C ARG A 538 -13.97 19.84 -65.20
N GLY A 539 -13.75 18.58 -65.58
CA GLY A 539 -12.74 18.23 -66.58
C GLY A 539 -12.75 16.75 -66.96
N MET A 540 -13.78 16.32 -67.71
CA MET A 540 -13.71 15.11 -68.52
C MET A 540 -12.51 15.18 -69.47
N ARG A 541 -11.70 14.13 -69.54
CA ARG A 541 -10.95 13.80 -70.76
C ARG A 541 -11.07 12.30 -71.06
N THR A 542 -11.67 12.07 -72.21
CA THR A 542 -11.82 10.81 -72.93
C THR A 542 -10.47 10.40 -73.53
N HIS A 543 -10.14 9.11 -73.44
CA HIS A 543 -9.11 8.49 -74.28
C HIS A 543 -9.73 8.04 -75.61
N PRO A 544 -9.10 8.28 -76.77
CA PRO A 544 -9.42 7.55 -77.98
C PRO A 544 -8.52 6.31 -78.10
N LEU A 545 -9.15 5.23 -78.56
CA LEU A 545 -8.54 4.01 -79.05
C LEU A 545 -7.98 4.20 -80.47
N ASN A 546 -7.03 3.31 -80.79
CA ASN A 546 -6.76 2.69 -82.10
C ASN A 546 -5.77 3.38 -83.06
N PRO A 547 -5.09 2.61 -83.95
CA PRO A 547 -5.45 1.29 -84.51
C PRO A 547 -4.85 0.06 -83.83
#